data_AF-A0A5C5YDI2-F1
#
_entry.id   AF-A0A5C5YDI2-F1
#
_cell.length_a   1.000
_cell.length_b   1.000
_cell.length_c   1.000
_cell.angle_alpha   90.00
_cell.angle_beta   90.00
_cell.angle_gamma   90.00
#
_symmetry.space_group_name_H-M   'P 1'
#
loop_
_entity.id
_entity.type
_entity.pdbx_description
1 polymer ?
#
loop_
_entity_poly.entity_id
_entity_poly.type
_entity_poly.pdbx_seq_one_letter_code
_entity_poly.pdbx_strand_id
1 'polypeptide(L)'
;MTDFPRDRYCPEAFVSAFESSAAITNADPPYYSFAIGDEIIEVHFPERFMEDLTPKDLSMARSALQNVRAMDNLVQETCERDFNRSEYDVSQFLFRIAYFEIRGGGTALCYWGTAVNTEWEATFAPTSTGVWRPIGNWC
;
A
#
# COMPACT_ATOMS: atom_id res chain seq x y z
N MET A 1 23.71 -1.03 13.41
CA MET A 1 22.85 -1.79 12.47
C MET A 1 21.63 -0.92 12.31
N THR A 2 21.33 -0.46 11.09
CA THR A 2 20.10 0.31 10.87
C THR A 2 18.98 -0.69 10.68
N ASP A 3 18.02 -0.71 11.59
CA ASP A 3 16.91 -1.65 11.52
C ASP A 3 15.83 -1.05 10.60
N PHE A 4 15.71 -1.61 9.40
CA PHE A 4 14.56 -1.36 8.53
C PHE A 4 13.29 -1.83 9.24
N PRO A 5 12.19 -1.05 9.20
CA PRO A 5 10.98 -1.41 9.91
C PRO A 5 10.44 -2.75 9.40
N ARG A 6 10.08 -3.63 10.34
CA ARG A 6 9.47 -4.93 10.07
C ARG A 6 8.16 -5.04 10.83
N ASP A 7 7.19 -5.72 10.22
CA ASP A 7 5.89 -6.05 10.84
C ASP A 7 5.14 -4.84 11.41
N ARG A 8 5.36 -3.64 10.86
CA ARG A 8 4.84 -2.39 11.41
C ARG A 8 3.33 -2.25 11.32
N TYR A 9 2.69 -2.91 10.35
CA TYR A 9 1.26 -2.79 10.11
C TYR A 9 0.48 -3.99 10.64
N CYS A 10 -0.69 -3.72 11.20
CA CYS A 10 -1.64 -4.72 11.70
C CYS A 10 -2.77 -4.91 10.67
N PRO A 11 -2.77 -6.00 9.86
CA PRO A 11 -3.76 -6.17 8.79
C PRO A 11 -5.20 -6.12 9.28
N GLU A 12 -5.47 -6.64 10.47
CA GLU A 12 -6.79 -6.63 11.09
C GLU A 12 -7.29 -5.19 11.34
N ALA A 13 -6.39 -4.27 11.72
CA ALA A 13 -6.73 -2.87 11.91
C ALA A 13 -7.11 -2.20 10.58
N PHE A 14 -6.37 -2.46 9.51
CA PHE A 14 -6.68 -1.92 8.17
C PHE A 14 -8.03 -2.42 7.66
N VAL A 15 -8.28 -3.73 7.76
CA VAL A 15 -9.55 -4.33 7.32
C VAL A 15 -10.72 -3.79 8.13
N SER A 16 -10.60 -3.77 9.47
CA SER A 16 -11.67 -3.28 10.33
C SER A 16 -11.98 -1.80 10.08
N ALA A 17 -10.95 -0.97 9.87
CA ALA A 17 -11.13 0.46 9.59
C ALA A 17 -11.78 0.68 8.22
N PHE A 18 -11.34 -0.04 7.20
CA PHE A 18 -11.92 0.01 5.86
C PHE A 18 -13.40 -0.40 5.85
N GLU A 19 -13.74 -1.54 6.49
CA GLU A 19 -15.12 -2.05 6.56
C GLU A 19 -16.06 -1.16 7.39
N SER A 20 -15.50 -0.35 8.31
CA SER A 20 -16.26 0.61 9.12
C SER A 20 -16.39 1.98 8.46
N SER A 21 -15.72 2.20 7.33
CA SER A 21 -15.68 3.48 6.63
C SER A 21 -16.65 3.50 5.46
N ALA A 22 -17.10 4.69 5.09
CA ALA A 22 -17.89 4.89 3.89
C ALA A 22 -16.99 5.39 2.74
N ALA A 23 -17.29 4.95 1.52
CA ALA A 23 -16.65 5.50 0.33
C ALA A 23 -16.99 6.99 0.17
N ILE A 24 -15.98 7.78 -0.21
CA ILE A 24 -16.12 9.17 -0.64
C ILE A 24 -16.37 9.14 -2.15
N THR A 25 -17.64 9.02 -2.53
CA THR A 25 -18.08 8.81 -3.92
C THR A 25 -18.31 10.10 -4.70
N ASN A 26 -18.27 11.25 -4.04
CA ASN A 26 -18.33 12.57 -4.66
C ASN A 26 -16.95 13.10 -5.09
N ALA A 27 -15.89 12.33 -4.83
CA ALA A 27 -14.56 12.58 -5.36
C ALA A 27 -14.33 11.74 -6.62
N ASP A 28 -13.41 12.20 -7.46
CA ASP A 28 -13.13 11.59 -8.75
C ASP A 28 -11.61 11.41 -8.92
N PRO A 29 -11.07 10.18 -8.79
CA PRO A 29 -11.78 8.91 -8.57
C PRO A 29 -12.35 8.74 -7.14
N PRO A 30 -13.30 7.80 -6.94
CA PRO A 30 -13.80 7.47 -5.60
C PRO A 30 -12.70 6.82 -4.75
N TYR A 31 -12.74 7.07 -3.44
CA TYR A 31 -11.77 6.51 -2.49
C TYR A 31 -12.37 6.27 -1.11
N TYR A 32 -11.66 5.52 -0.27
CA TYR A 32 -11.92 5.41 1.17
C TYR A 32 -10.82 6.15 1.92
N SER A 33 -11.16 6.81 3.02
CA SER A 33 -10.19 7.42 3.93
C SER A 33 -10.49 6.97 5.35
N PHE A 34 -9.48 6.45 6.04
CA PHE A 34 -9.63 5.93 7.40
C PHE A 34 -8.34 6.07 8.20
N ALA A 35 -8.47 6.13 9.52
CA ALA A 35 -7.34 6.26 10.43
C ALA A 35 -6.79 4.90 10.87
N ILE A 36 -5.47 4.78 10.90
CA ILE A 36 -4.74 3.67 11.51
C ILE A 36 -3.75 4.27 12.52
N GLY A 37 -4.10 4.21 13.81
CA GLY A 37 -3.35 4.94 14.83
C GLY A 37 -3.49 6.45 14.62
N ASP A 38 -2.37 7.13 14.42
CA ASP A 38 -2.28 8.56 14.09
C ASP A 38 -2.13 8.84 12.58
N GLU A 39 -2.07 7.81 11.75
CA GLU A 39 -1.95 7.94 10.29
C GLU A 39 -3.31 7.91 9.61
N ILE A 40 -3.48 8.74 8.58
CA ILE A 40 -4.60 8.66 7.65
C ILE A 40 -4.13 7.83 6.46
N ILE A 41 -4.89 6.79 6.15
CA ILE A 41 -4.66 5.91 5.00
C ILE A 41 -5.82 6.06 4.05
N GLU A 42 -5.48 6.14 2.76
CA GLU A 42 -6.46 6.19 1.69
C GLU A 42 -6.39 4.96 0.79
N VAL A 43 -7.53 4.56 0.25
CA VAL A 43 -7.65 3.49 -0.75
C VAL A 43 -8.42 4.05 -1.95
N HIS A 44 -7.69 4.30 -3.03
CA HIS A 44 -8.18 4.92 -4.26
C HIS A 44 -8.57 3.88 -5.30
N PHE A 45 -9.55 4.22 -6.14
CA PHE A 45 -10.04 3.37 -7.22
C PHE A 45 -9.93 4.12 -8.57
N PRO A 46 -8.71 4.36 -9.07
CA PRO A 46 -8.46 5.24 -10.22
C PRO A 46 -9.12 4.79 -11.53
N GLU A 47 -9.45 3.50 -11.66
CA GLU A 47 -10.15 2.96 -12.84
C GLU A 47 -11.68 3.12 -12.78
N ARG A 48 -12.22 3.70 -11.71
CA ARG A 48 -13.67 3.91 -11.48
C ARG A 48 -14.07 5.38 -11.64
N PHE A 49 -13.66 6.00 -12.73
CA PHE A 49 -14.01 7.39 -13.04
C PHE A 49 -15.51 7.54 -13.29
N MET A 50 -16.20 8.30 -12.43
CA MET A 50 -17.67 8.46 -12.45
C MET A 50 -18.48 7.13 -12.46
N GLU A 51 -17.88 6.02 -12.03
CA GLU A 51 -18.51 4.71 -11.94
C GLU A 51 -18.72 4.29 -10.48
N ASP A 52 -19.79 3.54 -10.21
CA ASP A 52 -19.98 2.93 -8.90
C ASP A 52 -18.92 1.86 -8.61
N LEU A 53 -18.46 1.81 -7.37
CA LEU A 53 -17.59 0.73 -6.89
C LEU A 53 -18.35 -0.60 -6.90
N THR A 54 -17.74 -1.62 -7.49
CA THR A 54 -18.32 -2.97 -7.58
C THR A 54 -17.91 -3.81 -6.36
N PRO A 55 -18.66 -4.87 -6.03
CA PRO A 55 -18.24 -5.83 -5.01
C PRO A 55 -16.86 -6.45 -5.26
N LYS A 56 -16.44 -6.54 -6.53
CA LYS A 56 -15.12 -7.03 -6.90
C LYS A 56 -14.02 -6.06 -6.49
N ASP A 57 -14.24 -4.75 -6.66
CA ASP A 57 -13.26 -3.72 -6.28
C ASP A 57 -13.08 -3.72 -4.76
N LEU A 58 -14.18 -3.77 -4.01
CA LEU A 58 -14.15 -3.84 -2.54
C LEU A 58 -13.49 -5.11 -2.03
N SER A 59 -13.75 -6.26 -2.68
CA SER A 59 -13.10 -7.53 -2.35
C SER A 59 -11.59 -7.50 -2.61
N MET A 60 -11.17 -6.87 -3.73
CA MET A 60 -9.75 -6.68 -4.04
C MET A 60 -9.06 -5.77 -3.02
N ALA A 61 -9.67 -4.64 -2.69
CA ALA A 61 -9.19 -3.71 -1.67
C ALA A 61 -9.01 -4.43 -0.33
N ARG A 62 -10.06 -5.11 0.14
CA ARG A 62 -10.02 -5.88 1.37
C ARG A 62 -8.89 -6.92 1.36
N SER A 63 -8.74 -7.67 0.27
CA SER A 63 -7.67 -8.67 0.13
C SER A 63 -6.26 -8.05 0.19
N ALA A 64 -6.05 -6.89 -0.44
CA ALA A 64 -4.80 -6.15 -0.35
C ALA A 64 -4.52 -5.71 1.09
N LEU A 65 -5.51 -5.13 1.78
CA LEU A 65 -5.39 -4.70 3.17
C LEU A 65 -5.09 -5.86 4.13
N GLN A 66 -5.66 -7.05 3.89
CA GLN A 66 -5.32 -8.26 4.66
C GLN A 66 -3.86 -8.70 4.50
N ASN A 67 -3.20 -8.29 3.42
CA ASN A 67 -1.83 -8.66 3.10
C ASN A 67 -0.84 -7.49 3.26
N VAL A 68 -1.28 -6.34 3.78
CA VAL A 68 -0.45 -5.12 3.89
C VAL A 68 0.88 -5.37 4.59
N ARG A 69 0.89 -6.13 5.69
CA ARG A 69 2.12 -6.45 6.44
C ARG A 69 3.13 -7.20 5.57
N ALA A 70 2.67 -8.24 4.87
CA ALA A 70 3.55 -9.06 4.04
C ALA A 70 4.08 -8.26 2.84
N MET A 71 3.23 -7.45 2.20
CA MET A 71 3.61 -6.59 1.09
C MET A 71 4.63 -5.53 1.53
N ASP A 72 4.38 -4.86 2.65
CA ASP A 72 5.30 -3.87 3.22
C ASP A 72 6.64 -4.48 3.60
N ASN A 73 6.66 -5.65 4.24
CA ASN A 73 7.92 -6.35 4.56
C ASN A 73 8.76 -6.60 3.29
N LEU A 74 8.14 -7.00 2.17
CA LEU A 74 8.84 -7.20 0.89
C LEU A 74 9.45 -5.90 0.34
N VAL A 75 8.74 -4.77 0.51
CA VAL A 75 9.27 -3.44 0.15
C VAL A 75 10.46 -3.10 1.04
N GLN A 76 10.34 -3.26 2.36
CA GLN A 76 11.42 -2.98 3.29
C GLN A 76 12.64 -3.90 3.09
N GLU A 77 12.45 -5.15 2.63
CA GLU A 77 13.55 -6.05 2.20
C GLU A 77 14.28 -5.50 0.98
N THR A 78 13.53 -4.94 0.03
CA THR A 78 14.09 -4.29 -1.16
C THR A 78 14.86 -3.04 -0.80
N CYS A 79 14.28 -2.16 0.02
CA CYS A 79 14.92 -0.95 0.54
C CYS A 79 16.23 -1.28 1.30
N GLU A 80 16.23 -2.30 2.15
CA GLU A 80 17.43 -2.75 2.87
C GLU A 80 18.51 -3.27 1.93
N ARG A 81 18.13 -4.11 0.96
CA ARG A 81 19.06 -4.64 -0.03
C ARG A 81 19.72 -3.53 -0.84
N ASP A 82 18.94 -2.53 -1.25
CA ASP A 82 19.41 -1.47 -2.13
C ASP A 82 20.26 -0.46 -1.35
N PHE A 83 19.89 -0.13 -0.10
CA PHE A 83 20.75 0.61 0.82
C PHE A 83 22.13 -0.04 0.96
N ASN A 84 22.17 -1.35 1.25
CA ASN A 84 23.40 -2.12 1.42
C ASN A 84 24.29 -2.17 0.16
N ARG A 85 23.75 -1.81 -1.01
CA ARG A 85 24.47 -1.77 -2.30
C ARG A 85 24.78 -0.35 -2.78
N SER A 86 24.32 0.66 -2.06
CA SER A 86 24.42 2.07 -2.44
C SER A 86 25.38 2.84 -1.53
N GLU A 87 25.74 4.05 -1.94
CA GLU A 87 26.45 5.02 -1.10
C GLU A 87 25.49 6.02 -0.43
N TYR A 88 24.18 5.83 -0.60
CA TYR A 88 23.16 6.75 -0.10
C TYR A 88 22.93 6.59 1.40
N ASP A 89 22.50 7.68 2.04
CA ASP A 89 22.08 7.66 3.44
C ASP A 89 20.81 6.80 3.60
N VAL A 90 20.71 6.10 4.73
CA VAL A 90 19.56 5.23 5.02
C VAL A 90 18.24 5.98 5.02
N SER A 91 18.24 7.28 5.32
CA SER A 91 17.06 8.14 5.29
C SER A 91 16.36 8.18 3.92
N GLN A 92 17.08 7.87 2.85
CA GLN A 92 16.56 7.78 1.48
C GLN A 92 15.69 6.53 1.25
N PHE A 93 15.78 5.56 2.15
CA PHE A 93 15.11 4.26 2.06
C PHE A 93 14.05 4.05 3.14
N LEU A 94 13.84 5.04 4.01
CA LEU A 94 12.82 5.01 5.05
C LEU A 94 11.53 5.59 4.49
N PHE A 95 10.54 4.71 4.32
CA PHE A 95 9.28 5.01 3.67
C PHE A 95 8.11 4.57 4.52
N ARG A 96 6.97 5.28 4.45
CA ARG A 96 5.69 4.85 5.01
C ARG A 96 4.61 4.77 3.95
N ILE A 97 3.64 3.87 4.12
CA ILE A 97 2.50 3.78 3.21
C ILE A 97 1.73 5.10 3.31
N ALA A 98 1.51 5.72 2.17
CA ALA A 98 0.70 6.92 2.01
C ALA A 98 -0.74 6.53 1.66
N TYR A 99 -0.89 5.72 0.61
CA TYR A 99 -2.18 5.28 0.11
C TYR A 99 -2.04 4.00 -0.71
N PHE A 100 -3.17 3.38 -0.98
CA PHE A 100 -3.32 2.27 -1.90
C PHE A 100 -4.05 2.74 -3.14
N GLU A 101 -3.71 2.17 -4.29
CA GLU A 101 -4.56 2.20 -5.46
C GLU A 101 -4.99 0.80 -5.82
N ILE A 102 -6.29 0.63 -6.08
CA ILE A 102 -6.86 -0.63 -6.55
C ILE A 102 -7.02 -0.54 -8.05
N ARG A 103 -6.27 -1.36 -8.77
CA ARG A 103 -6.17 -1.37 -10.24
C ARG A 103 -6.61 -2.72 -10.80
N GLY A 104 -6.81 -2.80 -12.11
CA GLY A 104 -7.27 -3.97 -12.84
C GLY A 104 -6.32 -5.16 -12.64
N GLY A 105 -6.63 -6.02 -11.68
CA GLY A 105 -5.86 -7.24 -11.39
C GLY A 105 -4.80 -7.11 -10.31
N GLY A 106 -4.74 -5.99 -9.58
CA GLY A 106 -3.74 -5.80 -8.53
C GLY A 106 -3.96 -4.56 -7.67
N THR A 107 -2.91 -4.19 -6.93
CA THR A 107 -2.87 -2.99 -6.11
C THR A 107 -1.49 -2.33 -6.22
N ALA A 108 -1.47 -1.01 -6.17
CA ALA A 108 -0.25 -0.25 -5.93
C ALA A 108 -0.25 0.23 -4.48
N LEU A 109 0.86 0.02 -3.78
CA LEU A 109 1.13 0.65 -2.49
C LEU A 109 2.05 1.83 -2.78
N CYS A 110 1.53 3.04 -2.54
CA CYS A 110 2.27 4.27 -2.70
C CYS A 110 2.84 4.70 -1.36
N TYR A 111 4.10 5.10 -1.36
CA TYR A 111 4.89 5.38 -0.18
C TYR A 111 5.42 6.81 -0.21
N TRP A 112 5.45 7.44 0.97
CA TRP A 112 6.15 8.70 1.20
C TRP A 112 7.43 8.48 1.98
N GLY A 113 8.52 9.10 1.53
CA GLY A 113 9.77 9.18 2.28
C GLY A 113 9.58 9.89 3.62
N THR A 114 10.10 9.33 4.71
CA THR A 114 9.90 9.88 6.06
C THR A 114 10.85 11.02 6.39
N ALA A 115 11.97 11.10 5.67
CA ALA A 115 13.02 12.10 5.89
C ALA A 115 13.36 12.90 4.63
N VAL A 116 12.91 12.43 3.47
CA VAL A 116 13.16 13.03 2.16
C VAL A 116 11.84 13.12 1.40
N ASN A 117 11.68 14.18 0.61
CA ASN A 117 10.46 14.41 -0.15
C ASN A 117 10.45 13.56 -1.43
N THR A 118 10.27 12.25 -1.29
CA THR A 118 10.24 11.28 -2.39
C THR A 118 8.98 10.42 -2.31
N GLU A 119 8.38 10.18 -3.47
CA GLU A 119 7.29 9.20 -3.64
C GLU A 119 7.87 7.91 -4.22
N TRP A 120 7.31 6.78 -3.82
CA TRP A 120 7.66 5.50 -4.40
C TRP A 120 6.46 4.57 -4.50
N GLU A 121 6.37 3.82 -5.58
CA GLU A 121 5.25 2.91 -5.86
C GLU A 121 5.75 1.46 -5.93
N ALA A 122 5.11 0.57 -5.17
CA ALA A 122 5.24 -0.87 -5.34
C ALA A 122 3.92 -1.49 -5.80
N THR A 123 3.96 -2.22 -6.91
CA THR A 123 2.76 -2.87 -7.48
C THR A 123 2.73 -4.36 -7.19
N PHE A 124 1.56 -4.87 -6.84
CA PHE A 124 1.35 -6.27 -6.47
C PHE A 124 0.13 -6.86 -7.16
N ALA A 125 0.16 -8.17 -7.42
CA ALA A 125 -0.99 -8.95 -7.87
C ALA A 125 -1.25 -10.13 -6.93
N PRO A 126 -2.52 -10.51 -6.72
CA PRO A 126 -2.86 -11.73 -6.02
C PRO A 126 -2.58 -12.94 -6.92
N THR A 127 -2.02 -13.98 -6.32
CA THR A 127 -1.89 -15.31 -6.93
C THR A 127 -3.16 -16.13 -6.74
N SER A 128 -3.27 -17.28 -7.41
CA SER A 128 -4.40 -18.20 -7.24
C SER A 128 -4.58 -18.73 -5.82
N THR A 129 -3.55 -18.65 -4.98
CA THR A 129 -3.60 -19.05 -3.57
C THR A 129 -3.93 -17.89 -2.62
N GLY A 130 -4.22 -16.69 -3.14
CA GLY A 130 -4.51 -15.49 -2.35
C GLY A 130 -3.27 -14.77 -1.80
N VAL A 131 -2.07 -15.28 -2.06
CA VAL A 131 -0.82 -14.60 -1.72
C VAL A 131 -0.56 -13.47 -2.71
N TRP A 132 -0.18 -12.29 -2.23
CA TRP A 132 0.21 -11.16 -3.06
C TRP A 132 1.69 -11.22 -3.42
N ARG A 133 2.02 -10.97 -4.69
CA ARG A 133 3.39 -10.99 -5.20
C ARG A 133 3.72 -9.68 -5.91
N PRO A 134 4.97 -9.21 -5.82
CA PRO A 134 5.47 -8.10 -6.61
C PRO A 134 5.19 -8.30 -8.10
N ILE A 135 4.77 -7.24 -8.78
CA ILE A 135 4.72 -7.18 -10.24
C ILE A 135 5.86 -6.25 -10.69
N GLY A 136 6.67 -6.73 -11.63
CA GLY A 136 7.82 -5.99 -12.15
C GLY A 136 9.06 -6.09 -11.26
N ASN A 137 10.14 -5.49 -11.73
CA ASN A 137 11.34 -5.29 -10.92
C ASN A 137 11.21 -3.94 -10.21
N TRP A 138 11.17 -3.98 -8.90
CA TRP A 138 11.31 -2.80 -8.07
C TRP A 138 12.80 -2.51 -7.91
N CYS A 139 13.32 -1.70 -8.84
CA CYS A 139 14.64 -1.08 -8.85
C CYS A 139 14.51 0.27 -9.56
#